data_AF-S8C6J3-F1
#
_entry.id   AF-S8C6J3-F1
#
_cell.length_a   1.000
_cell.length_b   1.000
_cell.length_c   1.000
_cell.angle_alpha   90.00
_cell.angle_beta   90.00
_cell.angle_gamma   90.00
#
_symmetry.space_group_name_H-M   'P 1'
#
loop_
_entity.id
_entity.type
_entity.pdbx_description
1 polymer ?
#
loop_
_entity_poly.entity_id
_entity_poly.type
_entity_poly.pdbx_seq_one_letter_code
_entity_poly.pdbx_strand_id
1 'polypeptide(L)'
;GMDFVTSPGGQLVVGVTVAIVAVAAAYFLISSKKSKVCLDPENFKEFKLVKKTQLTHNVAKFRFSLPTPTSVLGLPIGQHISCR
;
A
#
# COMPACT_ATOMS: atom_id res chain seq x y z
N GLY A 1 -17.66 -42.04 7.22
CA GLY A 1 -17.50 -40.75 6.53
C GLY A 1 -16.25 -39.98 6.94
N MET A 2 -15.14 -40.67 7.25
CA MET A 2 -13.77 -40.12 7.43
C MET A 2 -12.72 -41.01 6.71
N ASP A 3 -13.21 -42.09 6.11
CA ASP A 3 -12.55 -43.13 5.35
C ASP A 3 -11.82 -42.60 4.11
N PHE A 4 -12.32 -41.52 3.50
CA PHE A 4 -11.63 -40.82 2.42
C PHE A 4 -10.33 -40.14 2.89
N VAL A 5 -10.31 -39.57 4.11
CA VAL A 5 -9.13 -38.86 4.65
C VAL A 5 -8.01 -39.84 5.04
N THR A 6 -8.36 -41.07 5.43
CA THR A 6 -7.40 -42.12 5.80
C THR A 6 -6.80 -42.85 4.59
N SER A 7 -7.43 -42.74 3.41
CA SER A 7 -6.88 -43.31 2.18
C SER A 7 -5.58 -42.58 1.76
N PRO A 8 -4.55 -43.30 1.27
CA PRO A 8 -3.31 -42.68 0.78
C PRO A 8 -3.54 -41.56 -0.24
N GLY A 9 -4.54 -41.72 -1.12
CA GLY A 9 -4.93 -40.70 -2.09
C GLY A 9 -5.62 -39.49 -1.45
N GLY A 10 -6.43 -39.69 -0.41
CA GLY A 10 -7.09 -38.59 0.29
C GLY A 10 -6.13 -37.73 1.10
N GLN A 11 -5.11 -38.33 1.72
CA GLN A 11 -4.06 -37.59 2.41
C GLN A 11 -3.28 -36.66 1.47
N LEU A 12 -3.00 -37.12 0.24
CA LEU A 12 -2.33 -36.31 -0.78
C LEU A 12 -3.20 -35.12 -1.21
N VAL A 13 -4.50 -35.33 -1.44
CA VAL A 13 -5.43 -34.26 -1.82
C VAL A 13 -5.57 -33.22 -0.70
N VAL A 14 -5.68 -33.66 0.56
CA VAL A 14 -5.74 -32.77 1.73
C VAL A 14 -4.44 -31.97 1.87
N GLY A 15 -3.28 -32.64 1.74
CA GLY A 15 -1.98 -31.96 1.81
C GLY A 15 -1.82 -30.88 0.73
N VAL A 16 -2.19 -31.19 -0.52
CA VAL A 16 -2.11 -30.25 -1.65
C VAL A 16 -3.08 -29.09 -1.47
N THR A 17 -4.32 -29.35 -1.07
CA THR A 17 -5.33 -28.29 -0.88
C THR A 17 -4.95 -27.34 0.26
N VAL A 18 -4.45 -27.86 1.39
CA VAL A 18 -3.95 -27.02 2.50
C VAL A 18 -2.77 -26.17 2.04
N ALA A 19 -1.82 -26.75 1.29
CA ALA A 19 -0.68 -26.00 0.77
C ALA A 19 -1.10 -24.86 -0.17
N ILE A 20 -2.03 -25.11 -1.09
CA ILE A 20 -2.55 -24.08 -2.01
C ILE A 20 -3.22 -22.94 -1.24
N VAL A 21 -4.07 -23.26 -0.26
CA VAL A 21 -4.77 -22.25 0.54
C VAL A 21 -3.78 -21.42 1.36
N ALA A 22 -2.77 -22.05 1.95
CA ALA A 22 -1.74 -21.36 2.71
C ALA A 22 -0.93 -20.38 1.82
N VAL A 23 -0.55 -20.81 0.61
CA VAL A 23 0.17 -19.97 -0.36
C VAL A 23 -0.70 -18.78 -0.81
N ALA A 24 -1.98 -19.01 -1.12
CA ALA A 24 -2.90 -17.96 -1.52
C ALA A 24 -3.13 -16.93 -0.40
N ALA A 25 -3.30 -17.39 0.84
CA ALA A 25 -3.45 -16.51 2.01
C ALA A 25 -2.17 -15.68 2.24
N ALA A 26 -0.99 -16.30 2.19
CA ALA A 26 0.27 -15.59 2.33
C ALA A 26 0.46 -14.54 1.23
N TYR A 27 0.16 -14.89 -0.03
CA TYR A 27 0.21 -13.95 -1.16
C TYR A 27 -0.74 -12.76 -0.96
N PHE A 28 -1.97 -13.01 -0.51
CA PHE A 28 -2.95 -11.95 -0.26
C PHE A 28 -2.52 -11.00 0.86
N LEU A 29 -1.98 -11.54 1.96
CA LEU A 29 -1.49 -10.74 3.09
C LEU A 29 -0.28 -9.88 2.71
N ILE A 30 0.64 -10.41 1.89
CA ILE A 30 1.82 -9.66 1.44
C ILE A 30 1.42 -8.58 0.41
N SER A 31 0.51 -8.92 -0.51
CA SER A 31 0.04 -7.99 -1.56
C SER A 31 -0.78 -6.81 -1.01
N SER A 32 -1.55 -7.03 0.07
CA SER A 32 -2.31 -5.96 0.75
C SER A 32 -1.44 -4.89 1.41
N LYS A 33 -0.13 -5.13 1.59
CA LYS A 33 0.77 -4.21 2.32
C LYS A 33 1.40 -3.13 1.44
N LYS A 34 0.88 -2.88 0.24
CA LYS A 34 1.34 -1.77 -0.59
C LYS A 34 0.93 -0.44 0.06
N SER A 35 1.92 0.26 0.61
CA SER A 35 1.76 1.63 1.09
C SER A 35 1.08 2.45 -0.01
N LYS A 36 -0.07 3.05 0.29
CA LYS A 36 -0.79 3.91 -0.64
C LYS A 36 0.06 5.15 -0.87
N VAL A 37 0.91 5.11 -1.89
CA VAL A 37 1.69 6.28 -2.34
C VAL A 37 0.69 7.41 -2.56
N CYS A 38 0.91 8.55 -1.92
CA CYS A 38 -0.08 9.62 -1.89
C CYS A 38 -0.22 10.37 -3.22
N LEU A 39 0.77 10.22 -4.10
CA LEU A 39 0.81 10.85 -5.40
C LEU A 39 0.46 9.82 -6.47
N ASP A 40 -0.58 10.13 -7.25
CA ASP A 40 -0.98 9.38 -8.42
C ASP A 40 -0.44 10.14 -9.66
N PRO A 41 0.41 9.52 -10.51
CA PRO A 41 1.04 10.22 -11.63
C PRO A 41 0.05 10.67 -12.71
N GLU A 42 -1.10 9.98 -12.82
CA GLU A 42 -2.14 10.27 -13.80
C GLU A 42 -3.18 11.29 -13.29
N ASN A 43 -3.29 11.46 -11.97
CA ASN A 43 -4.37 12.25 -11.37
C ASN A 43 -3.82 13.22 -10.32
N PHE A 44 -4.07 14.51 -10.53
CA PHE A 44 -3.76 15.52 -9.53
C PHE A 44 -4.63 15.32 -8.29
N LYS A 45 -3.99 15.38 -7.13
CA LYS A 45 -4.64 15.20 -5.83
C LYS A 45 -4.61 16.50 -5.06
N GLU A 46 -5.74 16.83 -4.45
CA GLU A 46 -5.85 18.02 -3.62
C GLU A 46 -5.30 17.72 -2.22
N PHE A 47 -4.40 18.59 -1.74
CA PHE A 47 -3.89 18.54 -0.38
C PHE A 47 -4.27 19.82 0.35
N LYS A 48 -4.82 19.68 1.55
CA LYS A 48 -5.22 20.83 2.37
C LYS A 48 -3.99 21.57 2.88
N LEU A 49 -3.94 22.89 2.70
CA LEU A 49 -2.91 23.72 3.30
C LEU A 49 -3.10 23.79 4.82
N VAL A 50 -2.12 23.33 5.57
CA VAL A 50 -2.14 23.31 7.05
C VAL A 50 -1.45 24.55 7.61
N LYS A 51 -0.35 24.98 6.97
CA LYS A 51 0.44 26.10 7.48
C LYS A 51 1.15 26.82 6.34
N LYS A 52 1.11 28.14 6.39
CA LYS A 52 1.97 29.04 5.61
C LYS A 52 2.92 29.74 6.59
N THR A 53 4.20 29.78 6.28
CA THR A 53 5.21 30.47 7.09
C THR A 53 6.01 31.36 6.17
N GLN A 54 5.91 32.67 6.37
CA GLN A 54 6.71 33.65 5.64
C GLN A 54 8.13 33.64 6.20
N LEU A 55 9.11 33.38 5.35
CA LEU A 55 10.52 33.34 5.75
C LEU A 55 11.20 34.67 5.44
N THR A 56 10.93 35.24 4.27
CA THR A 56 11.44 36.55 3.85
C THR A 56 10.38 37.28 3.02
N HIS A 57 10.73 38.43 2.45
CA HIS A 57 9.82 39.20 1.60
C HIS A 57 9.31 38.39 0.38
N ASN A 58 10.16 37.55 -0.21
CA ASN A 58 9.84 36.77 -1.43
C ASN A 58 9.80 35.25 -1.21
N VAL A 59 10.04 34.75 0.00
CA VAL A 59 10.09 33.31 0.27
C VAL A 59 9.08 32.94 1.35
N ALA A 60 8.25 31.95 1.04
CA ALA A 60 7.32 31.34 1.98
C ALA A 60 7.42 29.81 1.93
N LYS A 61 7.25 29.19 3.10
CA LYS A 61 7.16 27.74 3.26
C LYS A 61 5.70 27.35 3.49
N PHE A 62 5.21 26.41 2.70
CA PHE A 62 3.86 25.87 2.80
C PHE A 62 3.93 24.42 3.28
N ARG A 63 3.07 24.05 4.23
CA ARG A 63 2.88 22.67 4.67
C ARG A 63 1.47 22.22 4.34
N PHE A 64 1.37 21.15 3.57
CA PHE A 64 0.11 20.52 3.20
C PHE A 64 -0.09 19.22 3.96
N SER A 65 -1.32 18.88 4.35
CA SER A 65 -1.64 17.64 5.02
C SER A 65 -1.77 16.52 4.00
N LEU A 66 -1.17 15.37 4.29
CA LEU A 66 -1.43 14.14 3.56
C LEU A 66 -2.82 13.58 3.93
N PRO A 67 -3.44 12.74 3.07
CA PRO A 67 -4.75 12.12 3.33
C PRO A 67 -4.81 11.36 4.65
N THR A 68 -3.70 10.75 5.08
CA THR A 68 -3.58 10.06 6.37
C THR A 68 -2.28 10.44 7.07
N PRO A 69 -2.24 10.47 8.42
CA PRO A 69 -1.06 10.88 9.18
C PRO A 69 0.09 9.85 9.12
N THR A 70 -0.21 8.60 8.78
CA THR A 70 0.76 7.52 8.63
C THR A 70 1.31 7.40 7.22
N SER A 71 0.73 8.10 6.25
CA SER A 71 1.17 8.01 4.87
C SER A 71 2.36 8.92 4.61
N VAL A 72 3.15 8.54 3.60
CA VAL A 72 4.28 9.31 3.09
C VAL A 72 3.99 9.73 1.66
N LEU A 73 4.55 10.86 1.26
CA LEU A 73 4.40 11.38 -0.10
C LEU A 73 4.98 10.40 -1.14
N GLY A 74 6.08 9.73 -0.80
CA GLY A 74 6.60 8.58 -1.56
C GLY A 74 7.26 8.92 -2.90
N LEU A 75 7.89 10.10 -3.04
CA LEU A 75 8.68 10.43 -4.23
C LEU A 75 10.04 9.71 -4.19
N PRO A 76 10.41 8.99 -5.26
CA PRO A 76 11.78 8.52 -5.45
C PRO A 76 12.77 9.69 -5.46
N ILE A 77 14.02 9.42 -5.08
CA ILE A 77 15.09 10.41 -5.13
C ILE A 77 15.28 10.86 -6.59
N GLY A 78 15.40 12.18 -6.81
CA GLY A 78 15.53 12.78 -8.14
C GLY A 78 14.20 13.05 -8.86
N GLN A 79 13.05 12.78 -8.24
CA GLN A 79 11.74 13.11 -8.79
C GLN A 79 11.18 14.40 -8.19
N HIS A 80 10.44 15.15 -9.01
CA HIS A 80 9.78 16.40 -8.64
C HIS A 80 8.26 16.26 -8.75
N ILE A 81 7.52 17.18 -8.12
CA ILE A 81 6.05 17.27 -8.24
C ILE A 81 5.65 18.45 -9.09
N SER A 82 4.57 18.27 -9.85
CA SER A 82 3.88 19.36 -10.52
C SER A 82 2.76 19.89 -9.63
N CYS A 83 2.69 21.21 -9.48
CA CYS A 83 1.65 21.90 -8.73
C CYS A 83 0.82 22.74 -9.71
N ARG A 84 -0.50 22.72 -9.59
CA ARG A 84 -1.42 23.53 -10.39
C ARG A 84 -2.47 24.19 -9.51
#